data_AF-A0A7S4K6U2-F1
#
_entry.id   AF-A0A7S4K6U2-F1
#
_cell.length_a   1.000
_cell.length_b   1.000
_cell.length_c   1.000
_cell.angle_alpha   90.00
_cell.angle_beta   90.00
_cell.angle_gamma   90.00
#
_symmetry.space_group_name_H-M   'P 1'
#
loop_
_entity.id
_entity.type
_entity.pdbx_description
1 polymer ?
#
loop_
_entity_poly.entity_id
_entity_poly.type
_entity_poly.pdbx_seq_one_letter_code
_entity_poly.pdbx_strand_id
1 'polypeptide(L)'
;MNLLGVAMLPFLTRAAWARSSLMAAFATRPPVQRAAAGVVRDYPRDSIRGIDFVAHKPRNPNSVATSRRFASTVDSTTVGDVTTQSGNDGPKKGRGKKGTFSSDPPPDPSTFPEWSYHKSSEAFNHFRFELIHQSKKSMARVGRIHTPHGVIDTPGFVAVATNGALKGLDTRDADKAGQQLIFCNTYHLLLQPGPDVVEGAGGLHSFMNRRDGPLITDSGGFQVFSLAYGSVQEELSSGGELKRAKTRSTVNGGRQRRGQNSASADGGPPVKVTEEGVTFKSYRDGRKIVLTPESTVQVQKALGADIIIPLDELPPYHTDRERLVQSVDLTHRWEARSLREHLKDVRKQAMYCVVHGGIDVELRTKSVEYLTSLPFDGYAIGGSLGKNREELADLLSWMMPLFDKDGRRDKPRHLLGIADEENILSGVTRGVDTFDSCYPTRLARHGTLLTREGTLNIKSGSNSKAYGVPPDPECNCSTCRHYDRPYLWHLYKAKEPLFMQLAAVHNVQYMNDLMARHRQDILDGKI
;
A
#
# COMPACT_ATOMS: atom_id res chain seq x y z
N MET A 1 11.42 70.14 -10.00
CA MET A 1 11.20 71.60 -9.93
C MET A 1 9.72 71.85 -9.66
N ASN A 2 9.44 72.48 -8.51
CA ASN A 2 8.30 73.31 -8.07
C ASN A 2 6.85 72.73 -8.12
N LEU A 3 6.17 72.51 -6.98
CA LEU A 3 5.46 73.46 -6.06
C LEU A 3 4.17 74.02 -6.73
N LEU A 4 2.97 74.20 -6.15
CA LEU A 4 2.32 74.02 -4.84
C LEU A 4 0.86 74.55 -4.98
N GLY A 5 -0.05 74.20 -4.06
CA GLY A 5 -1.21 75.05 -3.63
C GLY A 5 -2.59 74.65 -4.20
N VAL A 6 -3.63 74.19 -3.47
CA VAL A 6 -4.27 74.45 -2.15
C VAL A 6 -5.42 75.49 -2.19
N ALA A 7 -6.54 75.09 -1.51
CA ALA A 7 -7.73 75.82 -1.01
C ALA A 7 -8.95 75.89 -1.97
N MET A 8 -10.20 75.63 -1.57
CA MET A 8 -10.94 75.99 -0.33
C MET A 8 -12.12 75.01 0.00
N LEU A 9 -12.39 74.81 1.30
CA LEU A 9 -13.68 74.42 1.96
C LEU A 9 -14.51 75.71 2.27
N PRO A 10 -15.77 75.75 2.83
CA PRO A 10 -16.39 74.80 3.79
C PRO A 10 -17.95 74.65 3.79
N PHE A 11 -18.51 73.70 4.59
CA PHE A 11 -19.80 73.73 5.35
C PHE A 11 -19.88 72.39 6.16
N LEU A 12 -19.62 72.33 7.48
CA LEU A 12 -20.55 72.42 8.65
C LEU A 12 -21.79 71.48 8.53
N THR A 13 -22.13 70.49 9.38
CA THR A 13 -22.05 70.28 10.87
C THR A 13 -22.15 68.78 11.25
N ARG A 14 -21.26 68.17 12.08
CA ARG A 14 -21.41 67.67 13.50
C ARG A 14 -22.85 67.35 13.99
N ALA A 15 -23.21 66.32 14.78
CA ALA A 15 -22.61 65.67 15.98
C ALA A 15 -23.37 64.33 16.31
N ALA A 16 -22.74 63.25 16.81
CA ALA A 16 -22.52 62.83 18.23
C ALA A 16 -23.80 62.36 18.98
N TRP A 17 -23.97 61.07 19.37
CA TRP A 17 -23.46 60.32 20.55
C TRP A 17 -24.46 60.20 21.73
N ALA A 18 -24.83 58.94 22.04
CA ALA A 18 -24.82 58.28 23.37
C ALA A 18 -26.01 58.33 24.38
N ARG A 19 -26.19 57.15 25.03
CA ARG A 19 -26.76 56.82 26.37
C ARG A 19 -28.30 56.84 26.50
N SER A 20 -29.00 55.94 27.22
CA SER A 20 -28.77 55.20 28.49
C SER A 20 -29.70 53.95 28.51
N SER A 21 -29.28 52.74 28.90
CA SER A 21 -29.18 52.15 30.26
C SER A 21 -30.50 51.79 30.97
N LEU A 22 -30.71 50.48 31.22
CA LEU A 22 -31.19 49.85 32.48
C LEU A 22 -31.31 48.32 32.24
N MET A 23 -30.37 47.47 32.67
CA MET A 23 -30.12 46.91 34.03
C MET A 23 -31.16 45.89 34.53
N ALA A 24 -30.76 44.60 34.51
CA ALA A 24 -30.93 43.57 35.56
C ALA A 24 -30.43 42.22 34.98
N ALA A 25 -29.17 41.82 35.14
CA ALA A 25 -28.61 41.11 36.31
C ALA A 25 -29.33 39.79 36.64
N PHE A 26 -28.71 38.63 36.36
CA PHE A 26 -28.52 37.56 37.35
C PHE A 26 -27.50 36.50 36.88
N ALA A 27 -26.37 36.49 37.61
CA ALA A 27 -25.57 35.36 38.06
C ALA A 27 -25.03 34.31 37.06
N THR A 28 -23.73 34.46 36.83
CA THR A 28 -22.73 33.39 36.75
C THR A 28 -23.05 32.18 37.65
N ARG A 29 -23.07 30.97 37.07
CA ARG A 29 -22.96 29.70 37.82
C ARG A 29 -21.64 29.00 37.47
N PRO A 30 -20.87 28.54 38.48
CA PRO A 30 -19.64 27.79 38.29
C PRO A 30 -19.93 26.34 37.86
N PRO A 31 -18.93 25.62 37.33
CA PRO A 31 -19.10 24.22 36.95
C PRO A 31 -19.34 23.37 38.20
N VAL A 32 -20.40 22.56 38.14
CA VAL A 32 -20.72 21.55 39.15
C VAL A 32 -19.66 20.46 39.10
N GLN A 33 -18.81 20.41 40.14
CA GLN A 33 -18.10 19.18 40.50
C GLN A 33 -19.13 18.10 40.82
N ARG A 34 -19.20 17.07 39.99
CA ARG A 34 -19.68 15.76 40.41
C ARG A 34 -18.48 14.83 40.51
N ALA A 35 -18.09 14.57 41.75
CA ALA A 35 -17.40 13.35 42.10
C ALA A 35 -18.33 12.16 41.86
N ALA A 36 -17.87 11.21 41.05
CA ALA A 36 -18.30 9.81 41.05
C ALA A 36 -17.06 9.04 40.58
N ALA A 37 -16.27 8.60 41.54
CA ALA A 37 -16.23 7.21 41.97
C ALA A 37 -15.38 6.37 41.01
N GLY A 38 -14.13 6.16 41.42
CA GLY A 38 -13.27 5.16 40.82
C GLY A 38 -13.94 3.80 40.89
N VAL A 39 -13.96 3.11 39.76
CA VAL A 39 -14.19 1.67 39.71
C VAL A 39 -12.91 1.07 39.19
N VAL A 40 -11.96 0.90 40.12
CA VAL A 40 -10.97 -0.15 40.04
C VAL A 40 -11.76 -1.44 40.19
N ARG A 41 -11.89 -2.23 39.12
CA ARG A 41 -12.36 -3.61 39.26
C ARG A 41 -11.16 -4.46 39.63
N ASP A 42 -11.06 -4.71 40.93
CA ASP A 42 -10.31 -5.80 41.52
C ASP A 42 -10.69 -7.12 40.83
N TYR A 43 -9.67 -7.85 40.38
CA TYR A 43 -9.77 -9.26 40.11
C TYR A 43 -9.79 -10.02 41.45
N PRO A 44 -10.78 -10.87 41.73
CA PRO A 44 -10.68 -11.78 42.85
C PRO A 44 -9.66 -12.88 42.51
N ARG A 45 -8.59 -12.93 43.30
CA ARG A 45 -7.85 -14.16 43.57
C ARG A 45 -8.63 -15.01 44.58
N ASP A 46 -8.29 -16.30 44.57
CA ASP A 46 -8.70 -17.38 45.48
C ASP A 46 -10.03 -18.07 45.10
N SER A 47 -10.16 -19.40 45.13
CA SER A 47 -9.24 -20.52 45.29
C SER A 47 -10.09 -21.78 45.21
N ILE A 48 -9.88 -22.71 44.26
CA ILE A 48 -10.32 -24.11 44.44
C ILE A 48 -9.28 -25.06 43.81
N ARG A 49 -8.55 -25.73 44.72
CA ARG A 49 -7.95 -27.07 44.68
C ARG A 49 -8.54 -27.96 43.57
N GLY A 50 -7.80 -28.62 42.70
CA GLY A 50 -6.68 -29.52 42.98
C GLY A 50 -7.02 -30.85 42.32
N ILE A 51 -6.30 -31.21 41.25
CA ILE A 51 -6.15 -32.59 40.77
C ILE A 51 -4.72 -32.70 40.25
N ASP A 52 -3.89 -33.40 41.02
CA ASP A 52 -2.61 -33.95 40.59
C ASP A 52 -2.81 -34.95 39.46
N PHE A 53 -1.95 -34.98 38.44
CA PHE A 53 -1.40 -36.22 37.89
C PHE A 53 -0.12 -35.94 37.06
N VAL A 54 1.00 -36.32 37.66
CA VAL A 54 2.20 -37.00 37.11
C VAL A 54 3.01 -36.31 36.00
N ALA A 55 4.20 -35.87 36.42
CA ALA A 55 5.33 -35.49 35.60
C ALA A 55 5.93 -36.68 34.82
N HIS A 56 6.28 -36.46 33.55
CA HIS A 56 7.31 -37.23 32.84
C HIS A 56 8.31 -36.26 32.20
N LYS A 57 9.56 -36.32 32.68
CA LYS A 57 10.76 -35.67 32.12
C LYS A 57 11.54 -36.71 31.27
N PRO A 58 12.54 -36.30 30.47
CA PRO A 58 12.61 -36.61 29.05
C PRO A 58 13.54 -37.79 28.72
N ARG A 59 13.38 -38.37 27.53
CA ARG A 59 14.36 -39.31 26.96
C ARG A 59 15.14 -38.66 25.80
N ASN A 60 16.43 -38.51 26.04
CA ASN A 60 17.50 -38.41 25.06
C ASN A 60 17.63 -39.75 24.31
N PRO A 61 18.06 -39.77 23.03
CA PRO A 61 19.33 -40.45 22.79
C PRO A 61 20.22 -39.79 21.73
N ASN A 62 21.48 -39.60 22.10
CA ASN A 62 22.61 -39.61 21.19
C ASN A 62 22.88 -41.06 20.74
N SER A 63 23.08 -41.28 19.44
CA SER A 63 23.99 -42.32 18.94
C SER A 63 24.63 -41.92 17.61
N VAL A 64 25.87 -41.45 17.73
CA VAL A 64 27.05 -41.65 16.87
C VAL A 64 26.84 -42.45 15.57
N ALA A 65 27.19 -41.82 14.44
CA ALA A 65 27.83 -42.49 13.31
C ALA A 65 28.73 -41.51 12.56
N THR A 66 30.03 -41.74 12.68
CA THR A 66 31.14 -41.10 11.96
C THR A 66 31.21 -41.55 10.50
N SER A 67 31.36 -40.64 9.54
CA SER A 67 32.13 -40.93 8.32
C SER A 67 32.79 -39.69 7.68
N ARG A 68 34.13 -39.75 7.73
CA ARG A 68 35.15 -39.35 6.73
C ARG A 68 35.07 -37.99 6.03
N ARG A 69 36.01 -37.15 6.45
CA ARG A 69 36.69 -36.09 5.68
C ARG A 69 37.16 -36.62 4.32
N PHE A 70 36.93 -35.84 3.26
CA PHE A 70 37.80 -35.80 2.08
C PHE A 70 38.32 -34.37 1.96
N ALA A 71 39.62 -34.21 2.23
CA ALA A 71 40.40 -33.06 1.83
C ALA A 71 41.05 -33.43 0.49
N SER A 72 40.90 -32.57 -0.52
CA SER A 72 41.73 -32.60 -1.73
C SER A 72 42.38 -31.23 -1.88
N THR A 73 43.60 -31.15 -1.36
CA THR A 73 44.66 -30.25 -1.82
C THR A 73 44.93 -30.49 -3.30
N VAL A 74 44.97 -29.42 -4.10
CA VAL A 74 45.67 -29.42 -5.38
C VAL A 74 46.46 -28.12 -5.48
N ASP A 75 47.76 -28.29 -5.61
CA ASP A 75 48.79 -27.28 -5.82
C ASP A 75 48.50 -26.38 -7.04
N SER A 76 48.90 -25.11 -6.94
CA SER A 76 49.14 -24.28 -8.11
C SER A 76 50.58 -23.73 -8.05
N THR A 77 51.44 -24.33 -8.85
CA THR A 77 52.77 -23.83 -9.19
C THR A 77 52.68 -22.92 -10.41
N THR A 78 52.99 -21.64 -10.17
CA THR A 78 53.80 -20.70 -10.95
C THR A 78 54.09 -20.90 -12.46
N VAL A 79 53.91 -19.75 -13.16
CA VAL A 79 54.74 -19.13 -14.21
C VAL A 79 54.39 -19.41 -15.68
N GLY A 80 54.21 -18.31 -16.43
CA GLY A 80 54.22 -18.28 -17.89
C GLY A 80 53.76 -16.94 -18.47
N ASP A 81 54.63 -15.93 -18.41
CA ASP A 81 54.55 -14.69 -19.20
C ASP A 81 54.59 -15.00 -20.72
N VAL A 82 53.69 -14.40 -21.50
CA VAL A 82 53.93 -14.11 -22.92
C VAL A 82 53.24 -12.79 -23.30
N THR A 83 54.05 -11.75 -23.47
CA THR A 83 53.76 -10.53 -24.23
C THR A 83 53.53 -10.81 -25.72
N THR A 84 52.58 -10.12 -26.37
CA THR A 84 52.78 -9.55 -27.73
C THR A 84 51.64 -8.60 -28.17
N GLN A 85 52.03 -7.35 -28.39
CA GLN A 85 51.73 -6.46 -29.54
C GLN A 85 50.29 -6.08 -29.93
N SER A 86 49.99 -4.80 -29.65
CA SER A 86 49.50 -3.73 -30.54
C SER A 86 48.89 -4.09 -31.91
N GLY A 87 47.61 -3.74 -32.07
CA GLY A 87 46.95 -3.52 -33.37
C GLY A 87 46.02 -2.31 -33.26
N ASN A 88 46.34 -1.27 -34.03
CA ASN A 88 45.66 0.02 -34.11
C ASN A 88 44.50 -0.09 -35.12
N ASP A 89 43.26 0.17 -34.71
CA ASP A 89 42.13 0.34 -35.65
C ASP A 89 41.10 1.32 -35.08
N GLY A 90 40.79 2.36 -35.86
CA GLY A 90 39.98 3.51 -35.48
C GLY A 90 38.50 3.20 -35.17
N PRO A 91 37.75 4.21 -34.66
CA PRO A 91 36.44 3.99 -34.08
C PRO A 91 35.39 3.71 -35.17
N LYS A 92 35.05 2.43 -35.38
CA LYS A 92 33.84 2.05 -36.10
C LYS A 92 32.63 2.46 -35.28
N LYS A 93 31.90 3.47 -35.76
CA LYS A 93 30.56 3.85 -35.28
C LYS A 93 29.64 2.63 -35.31
N GLY A 94 29.48 1.97 -34.16
CA GLY A 94 28.52 0.90 -33.97
C GLY A 94 27.10 1.44 -34.10
N ARG A 95 26.37 0.97 -35.12
CA ARG A 95 24.91 1.06 -35.18
C ARG A 95 24.35 0.43 -33.90
N GLY A 96 23.79 1.24 -33.00
CA GLY A 96 23.16 0.76 -31.77
C GLY A 96 22.12 -0.31 -32.06
N LYS A 97 22.28 -1.49 -31.45
CA LYS A 97 21.25 -2.52 -31.44
C LYS A 97 19.99 -1.94 -30.80
N LYS A 98 18.87 -2.06 -31.52
CA LYS A 98 17.53 -1.68 -31.02
C LYS A 98 17.15 -2.59 -29.85
N GLY A 99 17.02 -2.01 -28.66
CA GLY A 99 16.23 -2.49 -27.51
C GLY A 99 16.41 -3.96 -27.13
N THR A 100 17.48 -4.27 -26.39
CA THR A 100 17.66 -5.55 -25.71
C THR A 100 17.74 -5.28 -24.21
N PHE A 101 17.01 -6.06 -23.40
CA PHE A 101 17.16 -6.06 -21.94
C PHE A 101 18.64 -6.28 -21.59
N SER A 102 19.15 -5.58 -20.57
CA SER A 102 20.52 -5.84 -20.15
C SER A 102 20.64 -7.25 -19.56
N SER A 103 21.71 -7.94 -19.90
CA SER A 103 22.12 -9.18 -19.24
C SER A 103 22.90 -8.93 -17.95
N ASP A 104 23.13 -7.66 -17.60
CA ASP A 104 23.88 -7.30 -16.40
C ASP A 104 23.14 -7.78 -15.15
N PRO A 105 23.86 -8.35 -14.16
CA PRO A 105 23.26 -8.68 -12.88
C PRO A 105 22.81 -7.41 -12.16
N PRO A 106 21.87 -7.51 -11.22
CA PRO A 106 21.53 -6.39 -10.38
C PRO A 106 22.75 -5.96 -9.53
N PRO A 107 22.87 -4.67 -9.16
CA PRO A 107 24.07 -4.19 -8.48
C PRO A 107 24.31 -4.90 -7.15
N ASP A 108 25.58 -5.12 -6.81
CA ASP A 108 25.97 -5.77 -5.56
C ASP A 108 25.48 -4.97 -4.34
N PRO A 109 24.85 -5.61 -3.33
CA PRO A 109 24.38 -4.95 -2.11
C PRO A 109 25.45 -4.16 -1.36
N SER A 110 26.72 -4.57 -1.42
CA SER A 110 27.85 -3.85 -0.81
C SER A 110 28.10 -2.47 -1.41
N THR A 111 27.52 -2.16 -2.57
CA THR A 111 27.57 -0.82 -3.19
C THR A 111 26.59 0.18 -2.59
N PHE A 112 25.71 -0.28 -1.68
CA PHE A 112 24.78 0.56 -0.95
C PHE A 112 25.31 0.86 0.45
N PRO A 113 24.95 2.00 1.04
CA PRO A 113 25.33 2.29 2.42
C PRO A 113 24.80 1.20 3.35
N GLU A 114 25.60 0.88 4.38
CA GLU A 114 25.18 -0.06 5.40
C GLU A 114 23.92 0.46 6.10
N TRP A 115 23.05 -0.47 6.46
CA TRP A 115 21.79 -0.18 7.14
C TRP A 115 22.07 0.50 8.48
N SER A 116 21.99 1.82 8.54
CA SER A 116 22.10 2.55 9.79
C SER A 116 20.81 3.26 10.12
N TYR A 117 19.79 2.48 10.47
CA TYR A 117 18.86 2.91 11.53
C TYR A 117 19.58 2.85 12.89
N HIS A 118 20.79 3.41 12.97
CA HIS A 118 21.46 3.54 14.25
C HIS A 118 20.59 4.44 15.11
N LYS A 119 20.10 3.85 16.21
CA LYS A 119 19.26 4.40 17.29
C LYS A 119 19.80 5.72 17.91
N SER A 120 20.82 6.33 17.34
CA SER A 120 21.57 7.48 17.87
C SER A 120 21.75 8.64 16.91
N SER A 121 21.29 8.58 15.64
CA SER A 121 21.30 9.77 14.77
C SER A 121 19.90 10.37 14.65
N GLU A 122 19.71 11.57 15.20
CA GLU A 122 18.45 12.34 15.09
C GLU A 122 18.03 12.59 13.63
N ALA A 123 18.96 12.46 12.68
CA ALA A 123 18.77 12.68 11.25
C ALA A 123 17.86 11.64 10.55
N PHE A 124 17.66 10.44 11.12
CA PHE A 124 16.93 9.34 10.47
C PHE A 124 15.62 8.92 11.17
N ASN A 125 15.18 9.61 12.22
CA ASN A 125 14.01 9.20 13.01
C ASN A 125 12.65 9.57 12.38
N HIS A 126 12.59 9.74 11.06
CA HIS A 126 11.36 10.13 10.35
C HIS A 126 10.44 8.95 10.06
N PHE A 127 11.00 7.74 9.96
CA PHE A 127 10.25 6.51 9.72
C PHE A 127 10.75 5.40 10.64
N ARG A 128 9.85 4.61 11.23
CA ARG A 128 10.21 3.34 11.91
C ARG A 128 9.00 2.42 12.04
N PHE A 129 9.26 1.12 12.08
CA PHE A 129 8.26 0.13 12.48
C PHE A 129 8.54 -0.35 13.90
N GLU A 130 7.55 -0.20 14.77
CA GLU A 130 7.56 -0.67 16.15
C GLU A 130 6.71 -1.94 16.24
N LEU A 131 7.35 -3.09 16.41
CA LEU A 131 6.65 -4.35 16.67
C LEU A 131 6.21 -4.40 18.14
N ILE A 132 4.89 -4.40 18.38
CA ILE A 132 4.29 -4.40 19.73
C ILE A 132 4.04 -5.83 20.21
N HIS A 133 3.47 -6.67 19.34
CA HIS A 133 3.13 -8.04 19.67
C HIS A 133 3.24 -8.92 18.42
N GLN A 134 3.63 -10.19 18.61
CA GLN A 134 3.52 -11.21 17.59
C GLN A 134 2.78 -12.42 18.17
N SER A 135 1.80 -12.91 17.43
CA SER A 135 1.02 -14.08 17.82
C SER A 135 1.92 -15.29 18.04
N LYS A 136 1.53 -16.15 18.99
CA LYS A 136 2.14 -17.47 19.19
C LYS A 136 1.47 -18.56 18.35
N LYS A 137 0.32 -18.28 17.74
CA LYS A 137 -0.50 -19.23 16.96
C LYS A 137 -0.27 -19.10 15.46
N SER A 138 0.14 -17.92 15.00
CA SER A 138 0.35 -17.62 13.59
C SER A 138 1.50 -16.62 13.42
N MET A 139 1.73 -16.15 12.19
CA MET A 139 2.72 -15.11 11.91
C MET A 139 2.16 -13.70 12.10
N ALA A 140 0.93 -13.55 12.61
CA ALA A 140 0.29 -12.26 12.80
C ALA A 140 1.07 -11.35 13.76
N ARG A 141 1.16 -10.07 13.41
CA ARG A 141 1.90 -9.05 14.15
C ARG A 141 1.02 -7.84 14.39
N VAL A 142 1.10 -7.29 15.59
CA VAL A 142 0.58 -5.96 15.92
C VAL A 142 1.76 -5.03 16.08
N GLY A 143 1.72 -3.91 15.39
CA GLY A 143 2.78 -2.91 15.43
C GLY A 143 2.29 -1.52 15.07
N ARG A 144 3.24 -0.60 14.99
CA ARG A 144 3.02 0.79 14.59
C ARG A 144 4.07 1.24 13.59
N ILE A 145 3.62 1.78 12.47
CA ILE A 145 4.48 2.48 11.53
C ILE A 145 4.43 3.96 11.90
N HIS A 146 5.55 4.49 12.37
CA HIS A 146 5.71 5.92 12.66
C HIS A 146 6.20 6.60 11.38
N THR A 147 5.55 7.69 10.99
CA THR A 147 5.86 8.48 9.80
C THR A 147 5.88 9.98 10.16
N PRO A 148 6.38 10.87 9.29
CA PRO A 148 6.36 12.31 9.56
C PRO A 148 4.97 12.90 9.82
N HIS A 149 3.94 12.39 9.16
CA HIS A 149 2.57 12.93 9.23
C HIS A 149 1.61 12.09 10.07
N GLY A 150 2.10 11.10 10.84
CA GLY A 150 1.26 10.34 11.76
C GLY A 150 1.70 8.89 11.98
N VAL A 151 0.88 8.17 12.73
CA VAL A 151 1.12 6.76 13.09
C VAL A 151 0.06 5.88 12.44
N ILE A 152 0.49 4.72 11.95
CA ILE A 152 -0.38 3.70 11.35
C ILE A 152 -0.31 2.46 12.24
N ASP A 153 -1.43 2.04 12.81
CA ASP A 153 -1.52 0.80 13.58
C ASP A 153 -1.65 -0.40 12.62
N THR A 154 -0.88 -1.46 12.87
CA THR A 154 -0.86 -2.67 12.03
C THR A 154 -1.43 -3.90 12.75
N PRO A 155 -2.14 -4.82 12.06
CA PRO A 155 -2.54 -4.72 10.67
C PRO A 155 -3.47 -3.52 10.38
N GLY A 156 -3.30 -2.89 9.21
CA GLY A 156 -4.01 -1.67 8.83
C GLY A 156 -4.54 -1.70 7.38
N PHE A 157 -5.66 -1.04 7.15
CA PHE A 157 -6.27 -0.91 5.82
C PHE A 157 -5.88 0.42 5.19
N VAL A 158 -5.60 0.40 3.88
CA VAL A 158 -5.15 1.55 3.10
C VAL A 158 -6.17 1.86 2.00
N ALA A 159 -6.89 2.96 2.15
CA ALA A 159 -7.88 3.39 1.16
C ALA A 159 -7.18 4.01 -0.07
N VAL A 160 -7.65 3.68 -1.27
CA VAL A 160 -7.04 4.14 -2.54
C VAL A 160 -7.72 5.40 -3.07
N ALA A 161 -6.95 6.48 -3.12
CA ALA A 161 -7.27 7.80 -3.67
C ALA A 161 -6.65 7.99 -5.07
N THR A 162 -7.33 7.49 -6.10
CA THR A 162 -6.81 7.40 -7.47
C THR A 162 -6.25 8.71 -8.05
N ASN A 163 -6.84 9.87 -7.76
CA ASN A 163 -6.33 11.18 -8.22
C ASN A 163 -6.08 12.11 -7.03
N GLY A 164 -5.54 11.59 -5.91
CA GLY A 164 -5.48 12.36 -4.66
C GLY A 164 -6.86 12.68 -4.09
N ALA A 165 -7.87 11.86 -4.42
CA ALA A 165 -9.22 11.96 -3.89
C ALA A 165 -9.82 10.57 -3.73
N LEU A 166 -10.38 10.27 -2.55
CA LEU A 166 -11.17 9.06 -2.33
C LEU A 166 -12.52 9.23 -3.02
N LYS A 167 -12.94 8.20 -3.76
CA LYS A 167 -14.18 8.29 -4.56
C LYS A 167 -15.39 8.34 -3.65
N GLY A 168 -16.04 9.51 -3.60
CA GLY A 168 -17.20 9.76 -2.77
C GLY A 168 -16.87 10.05 -1.30
N LEU A 169 -15.62 10.29 -0.93
CA LEU A 169 -15.26 10.48 0.48
C LEU A 169 -14.26 11.63 0.64
N ASP A 170 -14.62 12.61 1.46
CA ASP A 170 -13.73 13.69 1.89
C ASP A 170 -12.68 13.15 2.89
N THR A 171 -11.48 13.70 2.90
CA THR A 171 -10.39 13.25 3.79
C THR A 171 -10.75 13.39 5.26
N ARG A 172 -11.49 14.44 5.65
CA ARG A 172 -11.94 14.64 7.03
C ARG A 172 -12.89 13.54 7.49
N ASP A 173 -13.77 13.09 6.61
CA ASP A 173 -14.70 12.02 6.92
C ASP A 173 -14.02 10.65 6.84
N ALA A 174 -13.02 10.47 5.99
CA ALA A 174 -12.13 9.30 6.01
C ALA A 174 -11.35 9.20 7.33
N ASP A 175 -10.77 10.30 7.80
CA ASP A 175 -10.02 10.34 9.07
C ASP A 175 -10.95 10.07 10.26
N LYS A 176 -12.18 10.63 10.28
CA LYS A 176 -13.21 10.27 11.27
C LYS A 176 -13.65 8.81 11.20
N ALA A 177 -13.61 8.21 10.01
CA ALA A 177 -13.85 6.79 9.79
C ALA A 177 -12.62 5.92 10.18
N GLY A 178 -11.58 6.51 10.77
CA GLY A 178 -10.39 5.80 11.26
C GLY A 178 -9.34 5.53 10.19
N GLN A 179 -9.42 6.17 9.01
CA GLN A 179 -8.45 5.95 7.94
C GLN A 179 -7.09 6.57 8.31
N GLN A 180 -6.07 5.73 8.49
CA GLN A 180 -4.73 6.18 8.89
C GLN A 180 -3.83 6.45 7.68
N LEU A 181 -3.68 5.49 6.75
CA LEU A 181 -2.85 5.62 5.56
C LEU A 181 -3.72 5.71 4.29
N ILE A 182 -3.44 6.65 3.38
CA ILE A 182 -4.13 6.73 2.08
C ILE A 182 -3.13 6.50 0.94
N PHE A 183 -3.51 5.66 -0.02
CA PHE A 183 -2.73 5.37 -1.21
C PHE A 183 -3.11 6.32 -2.34
N CYS A 184 -2.15 7.08 -2.86
CA CYS A 184 -2.31 8.01 -3.96
C CYS A 184 -1.59 7.49 -5.21
N ASN A 185 -2.25 7.59 -6.36
CA ASN A 185 -1.71 7.00 -7.58
C ASN A 185 -0.82 7.97 -8.36
N THR A 186 0.45 7.63 -8.51
CA THR A 186 1.43 8.46 -9.20
C THR A 186 1.12 8.60 -10.68
N TYR A 187 0.65 7.54 -11.35
CA TYR A 187 0.32 7.60 -12.78
C TYR A 187 -0.74 8.66 -13.07
N HIS A 188 -1.82 8.67 -12.30
CA HIS A 188 -2.90 9.62 -12.51
C HIS A 188 -2.51 11.06 -12.16
N LEU A 189 -1.77 11.25 -11.06
CA LEU A 189 -1.32 12.55 -10.59
C LEU A 189 -0.23 13.16 -11.48
N LEU A 190 0.63 12.32 -12.07
CA LEU A 190 1.59 12.72 -13.09
C LEU A 190 0.90 13.30 -14.32
N LEU A 191 -0.19 12.66 -14.75
CA LEU A 191 -0.95 13.10 -15.93
C LEU A 191 -1.83 14.32 -15.66
N GLN A 192 -2.41 14.40 -14.47
CA GLN A 192 -3.21 15.54 -14.01
C GLN A 192 -3.29 15.54 -12.48
N PRO A 193 -2.96 16.65 -11.81
CA PRO A 193 -2.65 17.95 -12.39
C PRO A 193 -1.20 18.09 -12.89
N GLY A 194 -0.35 17.09 -12.66
CA GLY A 194 1.10 17.15 -12.87
C GLY A 194 1.86 17.40 -11.57
N PRO A 195 3.08 16.85 -11.41
CA PRO A 195 3.85 16.94 -10.18
C PRO A 195 4.17 18.38 -9.77
N ASP A 196 4.53 19.24 -10.73
CA ASP A 196 4.89 20.64 -10.46
C ASP A 196 3.74 21.44 -9.83
N VAL A 197 2.49 21.14 -10.23
CA VAL A 197 1.30 21.78 -9.65
C VAL A 197 1.10 21.34 -8.20
N VAL A 198 1.31 20.07 -7.91
CA VAL A 198 1.19 19.52 -6.55
C VAL A 198 2.33 20.03 -5.66
N GLU A 199 3.57 20.04 -6.15
CA GLU A 199 4.73 20.55 -5.42
C GLU A 199 4.59 22.05 -5.15
N GLY A 200 4.16 22.83 -6.14
CA GLY A 200 3.86 24.27 -5.98
C GLY A 200 2.74 24.57 -4.98
N ALA A 201 1.85 23.60 -4.73
CA ALA A 201 0.83 23.68 -3.69
C ALA A 201 1.30 23.19 -2.30
N GLY A 202 2.58 22.81 -2.16
CA GLY A 202 3.18 22.32 -0.92
C GLY A 202 3.02 20.81 -0.71
N GLY A 203 2.96 20.03 -1.78
CA GLY A 203 2.82 18.57 -1.75
C GLY A 203 1.37 18.08 -1.56
N LEU A 204 1.15 16.77 -1.68
CA LEU A 204 -0.19 16.16 -1.62
C LEU A 204 -0.91 16.43 -0.31
N HIS A 205 -0.20 16.37 0.83
CA HIS A 205 -0.77 16.66 2.14
C HIS A 205 -1.46 18.03 2.19
N SER A 206 -0.78 19.07 1.68
CA SER A 206 -1.34 20.42 1.59
C SER A 206 -2.43 20.50 0.51
N PHE A 207 -2.17 19.93 -0.66
CA PHE A 207 -3.05 20.00 -1.82
C PHE A 207 -4.43 19.36 -1.57
N MET A 208 -4.47 18.24 -0.85
CA MET A 208 -5.71 17.53 -0.50
C MET A 208 -6.26 17.89 0.90
N ASN A 209 -5.62 18.85 1.57
CA ASN A 209 -5.94 19.26 2.95
C ASN A 209 -5.97 18.09 3.95
N ARG A 210 -4.93 17.26 3.96
CA ARG A 210 -4.71 16.14 4.90
C ARG A 210 -3.30 16.22 5.49
N ARG A 211 -3.12 17.15 6.42
CA ARG A 211 -1.81 17.51 6.99
C ARG A 211 -1.28 16.49 8.00
N ASP A 212 -2.16 15.91 8.80
CA ASP A 212 -1.80 15.01 9.91
C ASP A 212 -2.22 13.56 9.62
N GLY A 213 -2.01 13.13 8.37
CA GLY A 213 -2.40 11.82 7.90
C GLY A 213 -1.41 11.25 6.89
N PRO A 214 -0.80 10.09 7.17
CA PRO A 214 0.20 9.48 6.29
C PRO A 214 -0.31 9.15 4.89
N LEU A 215 0.55 9.32 3.88
CA LEU A 215 0.29 8.99 2.48
C LEU A 215 1.30 7.98 1.94
N ILE A 216 0.85 7.10 1.04
CA ILE A 216 1.70 6.20 0.25
C ILE A 216 1.46 6.44 -1.23
N THR A 217 2.51 6.47 -2.06
CA THR A 217 2.37 6.55 -3.52
C THR A 217 3.00 5.34 -4.20
N ASP A 218 2.38 4.91 -5.30
CA ASP A 218 2.99 3.91 -6.19
C ASP A 218 3.98 4.52 -7.18
N SER A 219 4.62 3.65 -7.96
CA SER A 219 5.51 4.05 -9.05
C SER A 219 4.77 4.55 -10.31
N GLY A 220 3.47 4.27 -10.40
CA GLY A 220 2.67 4.43 -11.62
C GLY A 220 2.90 3.34 -12.68
N GLY A 221 3.88 2.45 -12.51
CA GLY A 221 4.20 1.38 -13.47
C GLY A 221 3.04 0.42 -13.67
N PHE A 222 2.42 -0.03 -12.58
CA PHE A 222 1.27 -0.93 -12.59
C PHE A 222 0.13 -0.44 -13.50
N GLN A 223 -0.19 0.85 -13.49
CA GLN A 223 -1.27 1.43 -14.29
C GLN A 223 -0.88 1.50 -15.76
N VAL A 224 0.40 1.75 -16.06
CA VAL A 224 0.93 1.65 -17.43
C VAL A 224 0.74 0.24 -17.97
N PHE A 225 1.10 -0.79 -17.20
CA PHE A 225 1.02 -2.19 -17.63
C PHE A 225 -0.42 -2.70 -17.71
N SER A 226 -1.28 -2.36 -16.75
CA SER A 226 -2.69 -2.80 -16.76
C SER A 226 -3.47 -2.23 -17.95
N LEU A 227 -3.24 -0.96 -18.32
CA LEU A 227 -3.84 -0.35 -19.50
C LEU A 227 -3.26 -0.88 -20.83
N ALA A 228 -2.03 -1.38 -20.81
CA ALA A 228 -1.36 -1.94 -21.99
C ALA A 228 -1.79 -3.37 -22.31
N TYR A 229 -1.94 -4.19 -21.26
CA TYR A 229 -2.05 -5.63 -21.42
C TYR A 229 -3.47 -6.17 -21.36
N GLY A 230 -4.50 -5.36 -21.03
CA GLY A 230 -5.92 -5.72 -21.13
C GLY A 230 -6.37 -6.85 -20.19
N SER A 231 -5.76 -8.03 -20.30
CA SER A 231 -5.91 -9.19 -19.42
C SER A 231 -5.52 -8.90 -17.96
N VAL A 232 -4.46 -8.11 -17.74
CA VAL A 232 -4.08 -7.62 -16.40
C VAL A 232 -5.22 -6.79 -15.80
N GLN A 233 -5.91 -5.99 -16.61
CA GLN A 233 -7.08 -5.23 -16.17
C GLN A 233 -8.26 -6.15 -15.87
N GLU A 234 -8.54 -7.20 -16.64
CA GLU A 234 -9.64 -8.15 -16.36
C GLU A 234 -9.41 -8.98 -15.09
N GLU A 235 -8.19 -9.44 -14.85
CA GLU A 235 -7.79 -10.22 -13.67
C GLU A 235 -7.91 -9.40 -12.39
N LEU A 236 -7.55 -8.12 -12.45
CA LEU A 236 -7.59 -7.17 -11.34
C LEU A 236 -8.90 -6.40 -11.24
N SER A 237 -9.76 -6.46 -12.27
CA SER A 237 -11.13 -5.92 -12.24
C SER A 237 -12.03 -6.64 -11.23
N SER A 238 -11.56 -7.74 -10.63
CA SER A 238 -12.12 -8.25 -9.38
C SER A 238 -12.07 -7.22 -8.25
N GLY A 239 -11.26 -6.16 -8.39
CA GLY A 239 -11.33 -4.93 -7.62
C GLY A 239 -11.06 -5.14 -6.15
N GLY A 240 -9.97 -5.87 -5.86
CA GLY A 240 -9.52 -6.23 -4.52
C GLY A 240 -9.85 -7.65 -4.09
N GLU A 241 -10.53 -8.44 -4.93
CA GLU A 241 -11.01 -9.79 -4.60
C GLU A 241 -10.27 -10.87 -5.40
N LEU A 242 -9.86 -11.97 -4.77
CA LEU A 242 -9.52 -13.21 -5.49
C LEU A 242 -10.70 -14.19 -5.41
N LYS A 243 -11.03 -14.86 -6.52
CA LYS A 243 -12.14 -15.82 -6.56
C LYS A 243 -11.71 -17.16 -5.94
N ARG A 244 -12.63 -17.84 -5.25
CA ARG A 244 -12.44 -19.22 -4.77
C ARG A 244 -12.34 -20.20 -5.94
N ALA A 245 -11.51 -21.24 -5.83
CA ALA A 245 -11.44 -22.30 -6.83
C ALA A 245 -12.83 -22.94 -7.05
N LYS A 246 -13.40 -22.82 -8.26
CA LYS A 246 -14.63 -23.53 -8.60
C LYS A 246 -14.32 -25.01 -8.79
N THR A 247 -14.93 -25.87 -7.98
CA THR A 247 -14.96 -27.33 -8.20
C THR A 247 -15.60 -27.61 -9.55
N ARG A 248 -14.88 -28.32 -10.43
CA ARG A 248 -15.29 -28.64 -11.82
C ARG A 248 -16.70 -29.27 -11.87
N SER A 249 -17.56 -28.73 -12.73
CA SER A 249 -18.50 -29.58 -13.48
C SER A 249 -18.70 -29.04 -14.90
N THR A 250 -18.82 -29.99 -15.83
CA THR A 250 -19.17 -29.87 -17.26
C THR A 250 -18.04 -29.43 -18.22
N VAL A 251 -17.36 -30.44 -18.73
CA VAL A 251 -16.61 -30.42 -19.99
C VAL A 251 -17.60 -30.21 -21.13
N ASN A 252 -17.42 -29.17 -21.93
CA ASN A 252 -17.93 -29.16 -23.30
C ASN A 252 -16.80 -28.67 -24.22
N GLY A 253 -16.39 -29.56 -25.12
CA GLY A 253 -15.27 -29.36 -26.03
C GLY A 253 -15.62 -28.42 -27.17
N GLY A 254 -14.88 -27.31 -27.27
CA GLY A 254 -14.84 -26.46 -28.45
C GLY A 254 -13.40 -26.42 -28.99
N ARG A 255 -13.21 -26.90 -30.22
CA ARG A 255 -11.93 -26.88 -30.97
C ARG A 255 -11.36 -25.45 -31.04
N GLN A 256 -10.17 -25.23 -30.47
CA GLN A 256 -9.37 -24.03 -30.75
C GLN A 256 -8.56 -24.25 -32.04
N ARG A 257 -8.82 -23.41 -33.06
CA ARG A 257 -8.02 -23.33 -34.29
C ARG A 257 -6.68 -22.67 -33.96
N ARG A 258 -5.59 -23.36 -34.28
CA ARG A 258 -4.23 -22.80 -34.36
C ARG A 258 -4.17 -21.82 -35.54
N GLY A 259 -3.86 -20.56 -35.26
CA GLY A 259 -3.50 -19.55 -36.25
C GLY A 259 -2.37 -18.70 -35.70
N GLN A 260 -1.20 -18.80 -36.33
CA GLN A 260 -0.05 -17.93 -36.12
C GLN A 260 -0.36 -16.57 -36.76
N ASN A 261 -0.25 -15.49 -35.97
CA ASN A 261 0.48 -14.27 -36.31
C ASN A 261 0.29 -13.23 -35.20
N SER A 262 1.44 -12.71 -34.75
CA SER A 262 1.61 -11.59 -33.84
C SER A 262 1.01 -10.31 -34.40
N ALA A 263 -0.17 -9.95 -33.92
CA ALA A 263 -0.68 -8.59 -33.92
C ALA A 263 -1.51 -8.44 -32.65
N SER A 264 -1.26 -7.38 -31.90
CA SER A 264 -1.92 -7.06 -30.64
C SER A 264 -3.42 -7.23 -30.75
N ALA A 265 -3.96 -8.27 -30.10
CA ALA A 265 -5.39 -8.59 -30.13
C ALA A 265 -6.22 -7.75 -29.15
N ASP A 266 -5.62 -6.76 -28.49
CA ASP A 266 -6.30 -5.89 -27.54
C ASP A 266 -5.89 -4.44 -27.78
N GLY A 267 -6.86 -3.55 -27.99
CA GLY A 267 -6.71 -2.19 -28.52
C GLY A 267 -6.05 -1.16 -27.59
N GLY A 268 -5.16 -1.59 -26.69
CA GLY A 268 -4.40 -0.71 -25.79
C GLY A 268 -3.29 0.06 -26.53
N PRO A 269 -2.93 1.28 -26.08
CA PRO A 269 -1.80 2.01 -26.65
C PRO A 269 -0.50 1.22 -26.44
N PRO A 270 0.42 1.21 -27.43
CA PRO A 270 1.63 0.40 -27.34
C PRO A 270 2.51 0.86 -26.18
N VAL A 271 2.77 -0.06 -25.25
CA VAL A 271 3.75 0.11 -24.16
C VAL A 271 5.05 -0.57 -24.54
N LYS A 272 6.16 0.15 -24.36
CA LYS A 272 7.49 -0.36 -24.62
C LYS A 272 8.31 -0.32 -23.34
N VAL A 273 8.73 -1.50 -22.89
CA VAL A 273 9.62 -1.68 -21.75
C VAL A 273 11.06 -1.83 -22.25
N THR A 274 12.00 -1.14 -21.63
CA THR A 274 13.45 -1.22 -21.91
C THR A 274 14.23 -1.21 -20.61
N GLU A 275 15.56 -1.34 -20.65
CA GLU A 275 16.38 -1.24 -19.44
C GLU A 275 16.23 0.14 -18.76
N GLU A 276 16.05 1.20 -19.54
CA GLU A 276 15.96 2.57 -19.03
C GLU A 276 14.65 2.84 -18.28
N GLY A 277 13.55 2.19 -18.67
CA GLY A 277 12.22 2.42 -18.11
C GLY A 277 11.10 1.94 -19.03
N VAL A 278 9.91 2.51 -18.82
CA VAL A 278 8.71 2.23 -19.61
C VAL A 278 8.24 3.46 -20.38
N THR A 279 7.93 3.25 -21.66
CA THR A 279 7.38 4.28 -22.54
C THR A 279 5.93 3.95 -22.88
N PHE A 280 5.03 4.93 -22.71
CA PHE A 280 3.62 4.78 -23.01
C PHE A 280 3.01 6.08 -23.56
N LYS A 281 1.76 6.01 -24.01
CA LYS A 281 0.96 7.20 -24.36
C LYS A 281 -0.08 7.47 -23.27
N SER A 282 -0.15 8.71 -22.84
CA SER A 282 -1.19 9.21 -21.94
C SER A 282 -2.58 8.93 -22.50
N TYR A 283 -3.46 8.34 -21.68
CA TYR A 283 -4.87 8.11 -22.05
C TYR A 283 -5.69 9.41 -22.09
N ARG A 284 -5.17 10.50 -21.52
CA ARG A 284 -5.88 11.79 -21.43
C ARG A 284 -5.70 12.64 -22.69
N ASP A 285 -4.47 12.72 -23.19
CA ASP A 285 -4.08 13.68 -24.23
C ASP A 285 -3.16 13.08 -25.30
N GLY A 286 -2.86 11.78 -25.22
CA GLY A 286 -2.05 11.06 -26.21
C GLY A 286 -0.56 11.37 -26.17
N ARG A 287 -0.08 12.24 -25.26
CA ARG A 287 1.36 12.56 -25.14
C ARG A 287 2.16 11.30 -24.80
N LYS A 288 3.32 11.17 -25.43
CA LYS A 288 4.26 10.09 -25.16
C LYS A 288 5.07 10.43 -23.91
N ILE A 289 5.05 9.54 -22.93
CA ILE A 289 5.73 9.71 -21.64
C ILE A 289 6.70 8.56 -21.46
N VAL A 290 7.85 8.85 -20.88
CA VAL A 290 8.85 7.87 -20.46
C VAL A 290 8.94 7.94 -18.94
N LEU A 291 8.67 6.82 -18.27
CA LEU A 291 8.87 6.64 -16.84
C LEU A 291 10.11 5.78 -16.62
N THR A 292 11.15 6.38 -16.07
CA THR A 292 12.34 5.69 -15.57
C THR A 292 12.28 5.56 -14.03
N PRO A 293 12.99 4.60 -13.44
CA PRO A 293 13.20 4.52 -11.99
C PRO A 293 13.46 5.88 -11.32
N GLU A 294 14.39 6.67 -11.87
CA GLU A 294 14.77 7.97 -11.32
C GLU A 294 13.64 9.00 -11.45
N SER A 295 13.04 9.11 -12.64
CA SER A 295 11.95 10.07 -12.87
C SER A 295 10.73 9.78 -11.98
N THR A 296 10.42 8.51 -11.74
CA THR A 296 9.33 8.09 -10.87
C THR A 296 9.62 8.46 -9.41
N VAL A 297 10.85 8.29 -8.94
CA VAL A 297 11.26 8.75 -7.61
C VAL A 297 11.07 10.27 -7.51
N GLN A 298 11.56 11.04 -8.48
CA GLN A 298 11.43 12.50 -8.47
C GLN A 298 9.97 12.99 -8.48
N VAL A 299 9.09 12.33 -9.24
CA VAL A 299 7.65 12.61 -9.19
C VAL A 299 7.10 12.35 -7.78
N GLN A 300 7.42 11.22 -7.17
CA GLN A 300 6.96 10.91 -5.81
C GLN A 300 7.57 11.86 -4.75
N LYS A 301 8.79 12.37 -4.97
CA LYS A 301 9.39 13.44 -4.16
C LYS A 301 8.59 14.74 -4.23
N ALA A 302 8.19 15.15 -5.44
CA ALA A 302 7.36 16.32 -5.68
C ALA A 302 5.94 16.17 -5.08
N LEU A 303 5.38 14.97 -5.13
CA LEU A 303 4.11 14.64 -4.48
C LEU A 303 4.20 14.67 -2.95
N GLY A 304 5.38 14.39 -2.37
CA GLY A 304 5.65 14.54 -0.94
C GLY A 304 4.91 13.54 -0.03
N ALA A 305 4.66 12.30 -0.50
CA ALA A 305 4.06 11.24 0.31
C ALA A 305 5.05 10.62 1.31
N ASP A 306 4.59 10.15 2.47
CA ASP A 306 5.46 9.55 3.49
C ASP A 306 6.14 8.25 3.07
N ILE A 307 5.47 7.44 2.24
CA ILE A 307 5.98 6.16 1.75
C ILE A 307 5.91 6.16 0.23
N ILE A 308 6.99 5.75 -0.43
CA ILE A 308 7.07 5.68 -1.89
C ILE A 308 7.44 4.28 -2.35
N ILE A 309 6.86 3.85 -3.47
CA ILE A 309 7.11 2.54 -4.07
C ILE A 309 7.93 2.75 -5.35
N PRO A 310 9.09 2.05 -5.50
CA PRO A 310 9.93 2.16 -6.67
C PRO A 310 9.28 1.53 -7.89
N LEU A 311 9.78 1.88 -9.07
CA LEU A 311 9.30 1.31 -10.32
C LEU A 311 9.68 -0.16 -10.42
N ASP A 312 8.68 -1.02 -10.57
CA ASP A 312 8.79 -2.44 -10.85
C ASP A 312 8.19 -2.77 -12.22
N GLU A 313 8.53 -3.93 -12.77
CA GLU A 313 7.88 -4.46 -13.96
C GLU A 313 6.75 -5.43 -13.59
N LEU A 314 5.60 -5.27 -14.24
CA LEU A 314 4.47 -6.18 -14.12
C LEU A 314 4.20 -6.92 -15.44
N PRO A 315 4.75 -8.13 -15.62
CA PRO A 315 4.42 -8.97 -16.75
C PRO A 315 2.99 -9.53 -16.60
N PRO A 316 2.30 -9.86 -17.71
CA PRO A 316 1.01 -10.53 -17.66
C PRO A 316 1.07 -11.86 -16.87
N TYR A 317 -0.04 -12.26 -16.24
CA TYR A 317 -0.08 -13.48 -15.42
C TYR A 317 0.33 -14.76 -16.20
N HIS A 318 -0.08 -14.87 -17.46
CA HIS A 318 0.20 -16.01 -18.34
C HIS A 318 1.55 -15.96 -19.07
N THR A 319 2.53 -15.29 -18.48
CA THR A 319 3.88 -15.16 -19.04
C THR A 319 4.68 -16.45 -18.85
N ASP A 320 5.51 -16.80 -19.81
CA ASP A 320 6.44 -17.93 -19.67
C ASP A 320 7.52 -17.64 -18.60
N ARG A 321 8.10 -18.71 -18.07
CA ARG A 321 9.07 -18.58 -16.98
C ARG A 321 10.32 -17.79 -17.38
N GLU A 322 10.77 -17.89 -18.63
CA GLU A 322 11.97 -17.16 -19.09
C GLU A 322 11.74 -15.65 -19.05
N ARG A 323 10.57 -15.19 -19.51
CA ARG A 323 10.19 -13.77 -19.46
C ARG A 323 9.94 -13.29 -18.04
N LEU A 324 9.44 -14.17 -17.15
CA LEU A 324 9.30 -13.87 -15.72
C LEU A 324 10.66 -13.71 -15.04
N VAL A 325 11.66 -14.54 -15.36
CA VAL A 325 13.05 -14.38 -14.90
C VAL A 325 13.59 -13.01 -15.32
N GLN A 326 13.47 -12.67 -16.61
CA GLN A 326 13.90 -11.37 -17.14
C GLN A 326 13.20 -10.21 -16.42
N SER A 327 11.92 -10.38 -16.06
CA SER A 327 11.16 -9.37 -15.36
C SER A 327 11.64 -9.15 -13.93
N VAL A 328 11.91 -10.22 -13.20
CA VAL A 328 12.46 -10.14 -11.85
C VAL A 328 13.83 -9.47 -11.86
N ASP A 329 14.70 -9.83 -12.81
CA ASP A 329 16.01 -9.21 -12.96
C ASP A 329 15.94 -7.71 -13.30
N LEU A 330 15.02 -7.33 -14.20
CA LEU A 330 14.77 -5.94 -14.55
C LEU A 330 14.25 -5.15 -13.34
N THR A 331 13.27 -5.69 -12.62
CA THR A 331 12.73 -5.09 -11.39
C THR A 331 13.84 -4.88 -10.37
N HIS A 332 14.71 -5.87 -10.13
CA HIS A 332 15.83 -5.70 -9.19
C HIS A 332 16.76 -4.55 -9.59
N ARG A 333 17.09 -4.42 -10.88
CA ARG A 333 17.91 -3.30 -11.39
C ARG A 333 17.19 -1.95 -11.28
N TRP A 334 15.89 -1.91 -11.58
CA TRP A 334 15.08 -0.70 -11.49
C TRP A 334 14.88 -0.24 -10.04
N GLU A 335 14.65 -1.16 -9.12
CA GLU A 335 14.52 -0.84 -7.70
C GLU A 335 15.85 -0.39 -7.10
N ALA A 336 16.97 -1.03 -7.48
CA ALA A 336 18.30 -0.59 -7.09
C ALA A 336 18.61 0.85 -7.58
N ARG A 337 18.21 1.19 -8.81
CA ARG A 337 18.32 2.56 -9.36
C ARG A 337 17.41 3.54 -8.64
N SER A 338 16.17 3.15 -8.34
CA SER A 338 15.21 3.96 -7.59
C SER A 338 15.74 4.27 -6.19
N LEU A 339 16.31 3.26 -5.51
CA LEU A 339 16.90 3.42 -4.18
C LEU A 339 18.11 4.36 -4.22
N ARG A 340 18.99 4.23 -5.22
CA ARG A 340 20.12 5.17 -5.39
C ARG A 340 19.65 6.60 -5.61
N GLU A 341 18.62 6.81 -6.43
CA GLU A 341 18.04 8.14 -6.63
C GLU A 341 17.45 8.69 -5.34
N HIS A 342 16.71 7.86 -4.60
CA HIS A 342 16.11 8.22 -3.32
C HIS A 342 17.15 8.62 -2.27
N LEU A 343 18.27 7.91 -2.19
CA LEU A 343 19.35 8.18 -1.24
C LEU A 343 20.12 9.47 -1.53
N LYS A 344 19.99 10.07 -2.73
CA LYS A 344 20.53 11.41 -3.02
C LYS A 344 19.79 12.50 -2.24
N ASP A 345 18.49 12.33 -2.03
CA ASP A 345 17.62 13.24 -1.29
C ASP A 345 16.40 12.50 -0.71
N VAL A 346 16.49 12.12 0.56
CA VAL A 346 15.47 11.27 1.22
C VAL A 346 14.17 12.05 1.49
N ARG A 347 14.19 13.37 1.65
CA ARG A 347 13.00 14.22 1.97
C ARG A 347 12.07 13.68 3.07
N LYS A 348 12.59 12.92 4.04
CA LYS A 348 11.81 12.22 5.09
C LYS A 348 10.75 11.26 4.55
N GLN A 349 10.94 10.72 3.34
CA GLN A 349 10.06 9.71 2.76
C GLN A 349 10.72 8.36 2.93
N ALA A 350 9.95 7.34 3.29
CA ALA A 350 10.40 5.95 3.30
C ALA A 350 10.21 5.32 1.92
N MET A 351 11.03 4.33 1.57
CA MET A 351 10.89 3.54 0.34
C MET A 351 10.69 2.05 0.65
N TYR A 352 9.64 1.45 0.09
CA TYR A 352 9.40 0.01 0.20
C TYR A 352 9.73 -0.68 -1.11
N CYS A 353 10.57 -1.72 -1.10
CA CYS A 353 10.84 -2.53 -2.30
C CYS A 353 9.60 -3.34 -2.72
N VAL A 354 9.52 -3.80 -3.96
CA VAL A 354 8.44 -4.68 -4.43
C VAL A 354 8.97 -6.08 -4.72
N VAL A 355 8.66 -7.01 -3.84
CA VAL A 355 8.93 -8.43 -4.10
C VAL A 355 7.91 -8.91 -5.14
N HIS A 356 8.39 -9.24 -6.34
CA HIS A 356 7.69 -9.96 -7.42
C HIS A 356 8.36 -11.32 -7.68
N GLY A 357 7.60 -12.27 -8.22
CA GLY A 357 8.11 -13.50 -8.85
C GLY A 357 7.02 -14.41 -9.39
N GLY A 358 5.82 -13.89 -9.67
CA GLY A 358 4.62 -14.72 -9.84
C GLY A 358 4.38 -15.64 -8.63
N ILE A 359 3.94 -16.87 -8.90
CA ILE A 359 3.84 -17.97 -7.91
C ILE A 359 5.10 -18.86 -7.90
N ASP A 360 6.19 -18.40 -8.54
CA ASP A 360 7.42 -19.16 -8.66
C ASP A 360 8.28 -19.02 -7.40
N VAL A 361 8.41 -20.12 -6.66
CA VAL A 361 9.12 -20.20 -5.38
C VAL A 361 10.58 -19.77 -5.51
N GLU A 362 11.27 -20.16 -6.58
CA GLU A 362 12.69 -19.84 -6.75
C GLU A 362 12.89 -18.35 -7.04
N LEU A 363 12.04 -17.78 -7.91
CA LEU A 363 12.10 -16.36 -8.23
C LEU A 363 11.69 -15.49 -7.05
N ARG A 364 10.68 -15.90 -6.28
CA ARG A 364 10.29 -15.23 -5.03
C ARG A 364 11.41 -15.30 -3.99
N THR A 365 12.11 -16.44 -3.86
CA THR A 365 13.29 -16.57 -2.98
C THR A 365 14.35 -15.56 -3.37
N LYS A 366 14.77 -15.60 -4.65
CA LYS A 366 15.76 -14.69 -5.23
C LYS A 366 15.39 -13.22 -4.98
N SER A 367 14.12 -12.90 -5.16
CA SER A 367 13.60 -11.55 -5.00
C SER A 367 13.61 -11.07 -3.55
N VAL A 368 13.16 -11.90 -2.61
CA VAL A 368 13.27 -11.60 -1.17
C VAL A 368 14.73 -11.45 -0.77
N GLU A 369 15.60 -12.40 -1.12
CA GLU A 369 17.01 -12.39 -0.70
C GLU A 369 17.76 -11.15 -1.20
N TYR A 370 17.60 -10.81 -2.48
CA TYR A 370 18.24 -9.62 -3.04
C TYR A 370 17.68 -8.32 -2.46
N LEU A 371 16.36 -8.09 -2.57
CA LEU A 371 15.79 -6.79 -2.20
C LEU A 371 15.89 -6.51 -0.69
N THR A 372 15.78 -7.53 0.16
CA THR A 372 15.93 -7.36 1.61
C THR A 372 17.38 -7.20 2.06
N SER A 373 18.36 -7.48 1.18
CA SER A 373 19.76 -7.13 1.42
C SER A 373 20.08 -5.65 1.15
N LEU A 374 19.18 -4.95 0.46
CA LEU A 374 19.28 -3.51 0.20
C LEU A 374 18.62 -2.69 1.33
N PRO A 375 19.04 -1.43 1.55
CA PRO A 375 18.55 -0.62 2.66
C PRO A 375 17.17 0.01 2.40
N PHE A 376 16.17 -0.79 2.04
CA PHE A 376 14.76 -0.36 1.99
C PHE A 376 14.13 -0.29 3.39
N ASP A 377 13.10 0.53 3.53
CA ASP A 377 12.44 0.81 4.81
C ASP A 377 11.29 -0.15 5.11
N GLY A 378 10.77 -0.82 4.08
CA GLY A 378 9.72 -1.82 4.17
C GLY A 378 9.64 -2.69 2.92
N TYR A 379 8.75 -3.66 2.94
CA TYR A 379 8.62 -4.67 1.89
C TYR A 379 7.18 -4.70 1.38
N ALA A 380 6.98 -4.30 0.13
CA ALA A 380 5.74 -4.52 -0.59
C ALA A 380 5.77 -5.88 -1.29
N ILE A 381 4.61 -6.52 -1.36
CA ILE A 381 4.39 -7.81 -2.01
C ILE A 381 3.43 -7.56 -3.15
N GLY A 382 3.96 -7.64 -4.36
CA GLY A 382 3.23 -7.33 -5.58
C GLY A 382 3.38 -8.42 -6.63
N GLY A 383 2.98 -8.06 -7.85
CA GLY A 383 3.06 -8.94 -9.00
C GLY A 383 1.87 -9.83 -9.22
N SER A 384 2.10 -10.91 -9.97
CA SER A 384 1.16 -12.03 -10.01
C SER A 384 1.17 -12.73 -8.64
N LEU A 385 0.02 -12.73 -7.98
CA LEU A 385 -0.19 -13.20 -6.61
C LEU A 385 -1.03 -14.50 -6.55
N GLY A 386 -1.20 -15.17 -7.69
CA GLY A 386 -2.06 -16.35 -7.84
C GLY A 386 -3.43 -16.03 -8.45
N LYS A 387 -4.11 -17.06 -8.95
CA LYS A 387 -5.45 -16.95 -9.57
C LYS A 387 -6.58 -16.92 -8.55
N ASN A 388 -6.33 -17.48 -7.39
CA ASN A 388 -7.33 -17.77 -6.37
C ASN A 388 -6.74 -17.55 -4.98
N ARG A 389 -7.62 -17.57 -3.99
CA ARG A 389 -7.28 -17.31 -2.59
C ARG A 389 -6.31 -18.36 -2.04
N GLU A 390 -6.45 -19.61 -2.49
CA GLU A 390 -5.61 -20.72 -2.05
C GLU A 390 -4.16 -20.55 -2.50
N GLU A 391 -3.92 -20.23 -3.77
CA GLU A 391 -2.58 -19.95 -4.31
C GLU A 391 -1.92 -18.76 -3.60
N LEU A 392 -2.67 -17.68 -3.33
CA LEU A 392 -2.16 -16.55 -2.53
C LEU A 392 -1.77 -17.01 -1.12
N ALA A 393 -2.64 -17.77 -0.46
CA ALA A 393 -2.38 -18.26 0.89
C ALA A 393 -1.14 -19.17 0.93
N ASP A 394 -0.94 -20.04 -0.05
CA ASP A 394 0.22 -20.93 -0.14
C ASP A 394 1.51 -20.12 -0.38
N LEU A 395 1.47 -19.15 -1.31
CA LEU A 395 2.58 -18.24 -1.58
C LEU A 395 2.99 -17.48 -0.32
N LEU A 396 2.03 -16.87 0.38
CA LEU A 396 2.30 -16.11 1.60
C LEU A 396 2.82 -17.02 2.73
N SER A 397 2.25 -18.22 2.91
CA SER A 397 2.71 -19.19 3.92
C SER A 397 4.20 -19.55 3.74
N TRP A 398 4.61 -19.71 2.49
CA TRP A 398 5.98 -20.09 2.15
C TRP A 398 6.94 -18.89 2.19
N MET A 399 6.53 -17.73 1.67
CA MET A 399 7.40 -16.57 1.49
C MET A 399 7.63 -15.80 2.79
N MET A 400 6.61 -15.68 3.65
CA MET A 400 6.66 -14.80 4.82
C MET A 400 7.76 -15.11 5.83
N PRO A 401 8.08 -16.39 6.12
CA PRO A 401 9.22 -16.75 6.97
C PRO A 401 10.58 -16.22 6.48
N LEU A 402 10.74 -15.93 5.18
CA LEU A 402 11.99 -15.39 4.64
C LEU A 402 12.27 -13.95 5.10
N PHE A 403 11.24 -13.20 5.48
CA PHE A 403 11.36 -11.85 6.02
C PHE A 403 11.65 -11.81 7.53
N ASP A 404 11.69 -12.94 8.23
CA ASP A 404 12.01 -13.02 9.66
C ASP A 404 13.50 -13.25 9.94
N LYS A 405 14.34 -13.30 8.90
CA LYS A 405 15.80 -13.48 8.99
C LYS A 405 16.52 -12.14 9.18
N ASP A 406 17.69 -12.15 9.82
CA ASP A 406 18.72 -11.09 9.77
C ASP A 406 18.21 -9.63 9.88
N GLY A 407 17.50 -9.31 10.97
CA GLY A 407 17.01 -7.94 11.24
C GLY A 407 15.86 -7.46 10.33
N ARG A 408 15.45 -8.25 9.33
CA ARG A 408 14.36 -7.91 8.39
C ARG A 408 12.98 -7.92 9.06
N ARG A 409 12.85 -8.60 10.20
CA ARG A 409 11.60 -8.72 10.98
C ARG A 409 11.07 -7.37 11.48
N ASP A 410 11.96 -6.41 11.66
CA ASP A 410 11.65 -5.08 12.20
C ASP A 410 11.21 -4.09 11.10
N LYS A 411 10.77 -4.60 9.95
CA LYS A 411 10.23 -3.80 8.85
C LYS A 411 8.79 -4.18 8.50
N PRO A 412 7.98 -3.20 8.05
CA PRO A 412 6.59 -3.43 7.70
C PRO A 412 6.45 -4.14 6.35
N ARG A 413 5.37 -4.91 6.22
CA ARG A 413 5.02 -5.72 5.05
C ARG A 413 3.68 -5.27 4.50
N HIS A 414 3.65 -4.90 3.22
CA HIS A 414 2.47 -4.36 2.55
C HIS A 414 2.02 -5.29 1.42
N LEU A 415 0.77 -5.76 1.45
CA LEU A 415 0.20 -6.55 0.35
C LEU A 415 -0.51 -5.62 -0.63
N LEU A 416 -0.02 -5.59 -1.88
CA LEU A 416 -0.50 -4.67 -2.90
C LEU A 416 -1.80 -5.16 -3.55
N GLY A 417 -2.83 -4.30 -3.53
CA GLY A 417 -4.03 -4.38 -4.36
C GLY A 417 -5.09 -5.42 -3.97
N ILE A 418 -4.91 -6.15 -2.86
CA ILE A 418 -5.84 -7.18 -2.38
C ILE A 418 -6.25 -6.87 -0.94
N ALA A 419 -7.55 -6.68 -0.70
CA ALA A 419 -8.06 -6.35 0.63
C ALA A 419 -9.55 -6.68 0.83
N ASP A 420 -10.06 -7.76 0.24
CA ASP A 420 -11.34 -8.33 0.70
C ASP A 420 -11.16 -9.08 2.03
N GLU A 421 -12.25 -9.21 2.79
CA GLU A 421 -12.23 -9.66 4.19
C GLU A 421 -11.52 -11.01 4.40
N GLU A 422 -11.78 -11.99 3.53
CA GLU A 422 -11.14 -13.31 3.64
C GLU A 422 -9.63 -13.25 3.37
N ASN A 423 -9.22 -12.48 2.37
CA ASN A 423 -7.80 -12.32 2.04
C ASN A 423 -7.05 -11.47 3.07
N ILE A 424 -7.72 -10.49 3.70
CA ILE A 424 -7.17 -9.76 4.85
C ILE A 424 -6.85 -10.74 5.97
N LEU A 425 -7.81 -11.55 6.41
CA LEU A 425 -7.57 -12.51 7.50
C LEU A 425 -6.45 -13.51 7.14
N SER A 426 -6.46 -14.02 5.91
CA SER A 426 -5.41 -14.92 5.40
C SER A 426 -4.02 -14.28 5.40
N GLY A 427 -3.92 -13.01 4.98
CA GLY A 427 -2.67 -12.27 4.98
C GLY A 427 -2.19 -11.88 6.37
N VAL A 428 -3.11 -11.44 7.24
CA VAL A 428 -2.81 -11.06 8.64
C VAL A 428 -2.22 -12.25 9.39
N THR A 429 -2.85 -13.42 9.30
CA THR A 429 -2.36 -14.66 9.94
C THR A 429 -0.99 -15.11 9.39
N ARG A 430 -0.58 -14.61 8.23
CA ARG A 430 0.72 -14.86 7.59
C ARG A 430 1.72 -13.71 7.77
N GLY A 431 1.37 -12.68 8.52
CA GLY A 431 2.29 -11.61 8.92
C GLY A 431 2.34 -10.39 7.99
N VAL A 432 1.35 -10.20 7.11
CA VAL A 432 1.14 -8.93 6.39
C VAL A 432 0.67 -7.86 7.38
N ASP A 433 1.24 -6.66 7.29
CA ASP A 433 0.93 -5.53 8.19
C ASP A 433 -0.03 -4.51 7.59
N THR A 434 -0.07 -4.36 6.26
CA THR A 434 -0.96 -3.38 5.62
C THR A 434 -1.48 -3.89 4.28
N PHE A 435 -2.69 -3.45 3.91
CA PHE A 435 -3.40 -3.88 2.71
C PHE A 435 -4.03 -2.68 2.03
N ASP A 436 -3.81 -2.47 0.73
CA ASP A 436 -4.50 -1.45 -0.04
C ASP A 436 -5.56 -2.04 -0.98
N SER A 437 -6.68 -1.33 -1.11
CA SER A 437 -7.62 -1.62 -2.19
C SER A 437 -8.63 -0.50 -2.42
N CYS A 438 -9.13 -0.42 -3.65
CA CYS A 438 -10.34 0.35 -3.96
C CYS A 438 -11.64 -0.40 -3.60
N TYR A 439 -11.55 -1.62 -3.08
CA TYR A 439 -12.67 -2.51 -2.74
C TYR A 439 -13.85 -1.80 -2.04
N PRO A 440 -13.68 -1.13 -0.88
CA PRO A 440 -14.82 -0.54 -0.15
C PRO A 440 -15.51 0.59 -0.92
N THR A 441 -14.75 1.49 -1.57
CA THR A 441 -15.31 2.63 -2.31
C THR A 441 -15.88 2.20 -3.67
N ARG A 442 -15.37 1.12 -4.27
CA ARG A 442 -15.97 0.49 -5.45
C ARG A 442 -17.30 -0.16 -5.11
N LEU A 443 -17.37 -0.97 -4.05
CA LEU A 443 -18.61 -1.60 -3.61
C LEU A 443 -19.69 -0.55 -3.27
N ALA A 444 -19.30 0.50 -2.56
CA ALA A 444 -20.19 1.62 -2.25
C ALA A 444 -20.84 2.18 -3.52
N ARG A 445 -20.05 2.51 -4.55
CA ARG A 445 -20.57 3.02 -5.84
C ARG A 445 -21.52 2.07 -6.55
N HIS A 446 -21.37 0.76 -6.35
CA HIS A 446 -22.23 -0.26 -6.95
C HIS A 446 -23.42 -0.68 -6.08
N GLY A 447 -23.62 -0.03 -4.93
CA GLY A 447 -24.76 -0.25 -4.05
C GLY A 447 -24.59 -1.42 -3.10
N THR A 448 -23.36 -1.82 -2.80
CA THR A 448 -23.05 -2.88 -1.82
C THR A 448 -22.41 -2.24 -0.59
N LEU A 449 -23.01 -2.50 0.58
CA LEU A 449 -22.52 -2.08 1.89
C LEU A 449 -21.94 -3.28 2.63
N LEU A 450 -20.79 -3.10 3.27
CA LEU A 450 -20.14 -4.13 4.08
C LEU A 450 -20.75 -4.13 5.49
N THR A 451 -21.13 -5.29 6.02
CA THR A 451 -21.72 -5.40 7.37
C THR A 451 -21.16 -6.63 8.08
N ARG A 452 -21.26 -6.67 9.41
CA ARG A 452 -20.78 -7.83 10.20
C ARG A 452 -21.47 -9.15 9.84
N GLU A 453 -22.70 -9.10 9.35
CA GLU A 453 -23.47 -10.27 8.92
C GLU A 453 -23.27 -10.62 7.44
N GLY A 454 -22.31 -9.97 6.77
CA GLY A 454 -22.02 -10.13 5.36
C GLY A 454 -22.38 -8.89 4.54
N THR A 455 -22.52 -9.04 3.23
CA THR A 455 -22.77 -7.89 2.35
C THR A 455 -24.25 -7.54 2.25
N LEU A 456 -24.57 -6.25 2.35
CA LEU A 456 -25.90 -5.70 2.14
C LEU A 456 -25.99 -5.08 0.75
N ASN A 457 -26.82 -5.67 -0.12
CA ASN A 457 -27.15 -5.08 -1.42
C ASN A 457 -28.29 -4.07 -1.25
N ILE A 458 -27.95 -2.77 -1.20
CA ILE A 458 -28.94 -1.72 -0.95
C ILE A 458 -30.01 -1.65 -2.05
N LYS A 459 -29.75 -2.20 -3.24
CA LYS A 459 -30.65 -2.14 -4.41
C LYS A 459 -31.89 -3.01 -4.25
N SER A 460 -31.85 -3.98 -3.33
CA SER A 460 -32.95 -4.92 -3.08
C SER A 460 -34.21 -4.17 -2.68
N GLY A 461 -35.36 -4.55 -3.25
CA GLY A 461 -36.66 -3.96 -2.93
C GLY A 461 -37.05 -4.10 -1.45
N SER A 462 -36.52 -5.11 -0.76
CA SER A 462 -36.73 -5.31 0.69
C SER A 462 -36.26 -4.13 1.53
N ASN A 463 -35.28 -3.35 1.06
CA ASN A 463 -34.76 -2.20 1.81
C ASN A 463 -35.69 -0.99 1.75
N SER A 464 -36.60 -0.90 0.78
CA SER A 464 -37.49 0.26 0.59
C SER A 464 -38.44 0.53 1.76
N LYS A 465 -38.69 -0.49 2.61
CA LYS A 465 -39.59 -0.42 3.76
C LYS A 465 -38.93 -0.84 5.08
N ALA A 466 -37.61 -0.97 5.11
CA ALA A 466 -36.85 -1.34 6.31
C ALA A 466 -36.63 -0.12 7.24
N TYR A 467 -37.73 0.52 7.67
CA TYR A 467 -37.71 1.76 8.43
C TYR A 467 -36.99 1.64 9.77
N GLY A 468 -36.14 2.62 10.08
CA GLY A 468 -35.36 2.64 11.33
C GLY A 468 -34.26 1.57 11.40
N VAL A 469 -34.08 0.77 10.35
CA VAL A 469 -33.00 -0.24 10.27
C VAL A 469 -31.80 0.41 9.59
N PRO A 470 -30.65 0.58 10.29
CA PRO A 470 -29.44 1.09 9.66
C PRO A 470 -28.81 0.03 8.72
N PRO A 471 -27.81 0.39 7.91
CA PRO A 471 -27.03 -0.58 7.15
C PRO A 471 -26.48 -1.72 8.01
N ASP A 472 -25.78 -1.38 9.10
CA ASP A 472 -25.21 -2.30 10.08
C ASP A 472 -25.54 -1.79 11.50
N PRO A 473 -26.33 -2.53 12.30
CA PRO A 473 -26.70 -2.12 13.66
C PRO A 473 -25.53 -1.96 14.63
N GLU A 474 -24.40 -2.63 14.38
CA GLU A 474 -23.21 -2.58 15.24
C GLU A 474 -22.16 -1.57 14.75
N CYS A 475 -22.45 -0.85 13.66
CA CYS A 475 -21.56 0.17 13.12
C CYS A 475 -21.90 1.56 13.69
N ASN A 476 -20.87 2.26 14.18
CA ASN A 476 -21.02 3.60 14.76
C ASN A 476 -20.68 4.73 13.77
N CYS A 477 -20.67 4.43 12.46
CA CYS A 477 -20.34 5.44 11.44
C CYS A 477 -21.41 6.54 11.38
N SER A 478 -21.08 7.67 10.77
CA SER A 478 -22.08 8.75 10.61
C SER A 478 -23.28 8.28 9.78
N THR A 479 -23.08 7.40 8.81
CA THR A 479 -24.19 6.87 8.00
C THR A 479 -25.17 6.04 8.82
N CYS A 480 -24.68 5.03 9.56
CA CYS A 480 -25.54 4.14 10.35
C CYS A 480 -26.23 4.85 11.52
N ARG A 481 -25.65 5.94 12.04
CA ARG A 481 -26.27 6.71 13.13
C ARG A 481 -27.42 7.63 12.71
N HIS A 482 -27.46 8.05 11.45
CA HIS A 482 -28.38 9.12 11.02
C HIS A 482 -29.33 8.71 9.88
N TYR A 483 -29.05 7.60 9.19
CA TYR A 483 -29.82 7.18 8.01
C TYR A 483 -30.21 5.71 8.09
N ASP A 484 -31.42 5.41 7.62
CA ASP A 484 -31.94 4.05 7.50
C ASP A 484 -31.82 3.51 6.07
N ARG A 485 -32.06 2.20 5.93
CA ARG A 485 -32.00 1.48 4.66
C ARG A 485 -32.97 2.04 3.60
N PRO A 486 -34.24 2.42 3.90
CA PRO A 486 -35.14 3.06 2.94
C PRO A 486 -34.59 4.31 2.31
N TYR A 487 -34.00 5.22 3.10
CA TYR A 487 -33.44 6.46 2.56
C TYR A 487 -32.25 6.18 1.63
N LEU A 488 -31.34 5.30 2.03
CA LEU A 488 -30.19 4.91 1.19
C LEU A 488 -30.64 4.18 -0.08
N TRP A 489 -31.65 3.30 0.02
CA TRP A 489 -32.27 2.64 -1.14
C TRP A 489 -32.85 3.68 -2.11
N HIS A 490 -33.58 4.67 -1.59
CA HIS A 490 -34.14 5.75 -2.39
C HIS A 490 -33.06 6.56 -3.11
N LEU A 491 -32.04 7.04 -2.39
CA LEU A 491 -30.93 7.81 -2.98
C LEU A 491 -30.22 7.00 -4.07
N TYR A 492 -30.00 5.70 -3.86
CA TYR A 492 -29.42 4.83 -4.88
C TYR A 492 -30.30 4.76 -6.13
N LYS A 493 -31.60 4.51 -5.98
CA LYS A 493 -32.54 4.39 -7.11
C LYS A 493 -32.69 5.70 -7.87
N ALA A 494 -32.67 6.83 -7.16
CA ALA A 494 -32.69 8.16 -7.73
C ALA A 494 -31.35 8.57 -8.38
N LYS A 495 -30.28 7.77 -8.19
CA LYS A 495 -28.90 8.07 -8.63
C LYS A 495 -28.35 9.36 -8.03
N GLU A 496 -28.74 9.67 -6.80
CA GLU A 496 -28.26 10.84 -6.08
C GLU A 496 -26.79 10.64 -5.66
N PRO A 497 -25.88 11.59 -5.95
CA PRO A 497 -24.46 11.49 -5.56
C PRO A 497 -24.27 11.32 -4.05
N LEU A 498 -25.20 11.83 -3.24
CA LEU A 498 -25.18 11.70 -1.78
C LEU A 498 -25.13 10.24 -1.33
N PHE A 499 -25.79 9.31 -2.04
CA PHE A 499 -25.71 7.89 -1.70
C PHE A 499 -24.26 7.40 -1.68
N MET A 500 -23.48 7.76 -2.72
CA MET A 500 -22.09 7.34 -2.84
C MET A 500 -21.27 7.82 -1.65
N GLN A 501 -21.55 9.03 -1.15
CA GLN A 501 -20.87 9.58 0.01
C GLN A 501 -21.16 8.79 1.28
N LEU A 502 -22.44 8.61 1.58
CA LEU A 502 -22.89 7.88 2.77
C LEU A 502 -22.41 6.42 2.75
N ALA A 503 -22.47 5.77 1.58
CA ALA A 503 -22.00 4.39 1.42
C ALA A 503 -20.48 4.26 1.52
N ALA A 504 -19.72 5.23 0.99
CA ALA A 504 -18.25 5.20 1.07
C ALA A 504 -17.75 5.41 2.51
N VAL A 505 -18.34 6.36 3.26
CA VAL A 505 -18.04 6.53 4.70
C VAL A 505 -18.24 5.22 5.44
N HIS A 506 -19.40 4.59 5.24
CA HIS A 506 -19.75 3.33 5.89
C HIS A 506 -18.75 2.21 5.58
N ASN A 507 -18.48 1.95 4.30
CA ASN A 507 -17.60 0.87 3.90
C ASN A 507 -16.14 1.10 4.33
N VAL A 508 -15.63 2.33 4.28
CA VAL A 508 -14.27 2.64 4.74
C VAL A 508 -14.16 2.43 6.25
N GLN A 509 -15.15 2.91 7.02
CA GLN A 509 -15.15 2.69 8.47
C GLN A 509 -15.23 1.20 8.80
N TYR A 510 -16.05 0.42 8.10
CA TYR A 510 -16.10 -1.03 8.27
C TYR A 510 -14.72 -1.69 8.13
N MET A 511 -13.94 -1.31 7.10
CA MET A 511 -12.59 -1.87 6.90
C MET A 511 -11.63 -1.50 8.03
N ASN A 512 -11.70 -0.27 8.55
CA ASN A 512 -10.86 0.17 9.67
C ASN A 512 -11.27 -0.54 10.97
N ASP A 513 -12.56 -0.72 11.22
CA ASP A 513 -13.09 -1.48 12.35
C ASP A 513 -12.71 -2.96 12.26
N LEU A 514 -12.71 -3.55 11.06
CA LEU A 514 -12.24 -4.92 10.81
C LEU A 514 -10.76 -5.08 11.20
N MET A 515 -9.90 -4.16 10.77
CA MET A 515 -8.49 -4.16 11.14
C MET A 515 -8.28 -3.98 12.64
N ALA A 516 -9.06 -3.10 13.28
CA ALA A 516 -9.04 -2.93 14.73
C ALA A 516 -9.42 -4.21 15.48
N ARG A 517 -10.44 -4.95 15.01
CA ARG A 517 -10.79 -6.27 15.56
C ARG A 517 -9.66 -7.28 15.40
N HIS A 518 -9.03 -7.36 14.23
CA HIS A 518 -7.89 -8.26 14.04
C HIS A 518 -6.72 -7.91 14.95
N ARG A 519 -6.40 -6.62 15.15
CA ARG A 519 -5.40 -6.20 16.14
C ARG A 519 -5.76 -6.71 17.54
N GLN A 520 -7.01 -6.57 17.97
CA GLN A 520 -7.46 -7.06 19.26
C GLN A 520 -7.40 -8.59 19.36
N ASP A 521 -7.81 -9.31 18.31
CA ASP A 521 -7.79 -10.77 18.29
C ASP A 521 -6.35 -11.33 18.35
N ILE A 522 -5.37 -10.63 17.76
CA ILE A 522 -3.95 -10.99 17.90
C ILE A 522 -3.49 -10.76 19.35
N LEU A 523 -3.81 -9.62 19.95
CA LEU A 523 -3.43 -9.29 21.33
C LEU A 523 -4.07 -10.25 22.36
N ASP A 524 -5.31 -10.67 22.11
CA ASP A 524 -6.04 -11.67 22.90
C ASP A 524 -5.55 -13.10 22.65
N GLY A 525 -4.64 -13.31 21.68
CA GLY A 525 -4.12 -14.62 21.29
C GLY A 525 -5.17 -15.52 20.65
N LYS A 526 -6.18 -14.98 19.97
CA LYS A 526 -7.19 -15.74 19.23
C LYS A 526 -6.68 -16.20 17.86
N ILE A 527 -5.94 -15.34 17.15
CA ILE A 527 -5.37 -15.61 15.82
C ILE A 527 -3.84 -15.53 15.80
#